data_AF-A0AA46P6P2-F1
#
_entry.id   AF-A0AA46P6P2-F1
#
_cell.length_a   1.000
_cell.length_b   1.000
_cell.length_c   1.000
_cell.angle_alpha   90.00
_cell.angle_beta   90.00
_cell.angle_gamma   90.00
#
_symmetry.space_group_name_H-M   'P 1'
#
loop_
_entity.id
_entity.type
_entity.pdbx_description
1 polymer ?
#
loop_
_entity_poly.entity_id
_entity_poly.type
_entity_poly.pdbx_seq_one_letter_code
_entity_poly.pdbx_strand_id
1 'polypeptide(L)'
;MKINNFGPSGVNPYKRQLNKLENAGKPARMASDKIEISSTAKEMQQVSQLSENRKAKVEELKIQVENGTYKINPKEVAKSIANFYKKN
;
A
#
# COMPACT_ATOMS: atom_id res chain seq x y z
N MET A 1 14.73 -6.00 71.17
CA MET A 1 14.42 -6.20 69.73
C MET A 1 13.37 -5.18 69.32
N LYS A 2 13.59 -4.41 68.24
CA LYS A 2 12.62 -3.46 67.69
C LYS A 2 11.82 -4.18 66.60
N ILE A 3 10.51 -4.29 66.76
CA ILE A 3 9.60 -4.91 65.79
C ILE A 3 8.97 -3.78 64.98
N ASN A 4 9.26 -3.73 63.68
CA ASN A 4 8.66 -2.77 62.76
C ASN A 4 7.34 -3.35 62.23
N ASN A 5 6.22 -2.73 62.60
CA ASN A 5 4.91 -3.11 62.09
C ASN A 5 4.73 -2.57 60.66
N PHE A 6 4.78 -3.46 59.67
CA PHE A 6 4.36 -3.13 58.31
C PHE A 6 2.82 -3.14 58.29
N GLY A 7 2.21 -1.95 58.24
CA GLY A 7 0.77 -1.79 58.08
C GLY A 7 0.24 -2.46 56.81
N PRO A 8 -1.09 -2.60 56.65
CA PRO A 8 -1.69 -3.35 55.56
C PRO A 8 -1.18 -2.82 54.21
N SER A 9 -0.51 -3.69 53.45
CA SER A 9 -0.02 -3.40 52.10
C SER A 9 -1.15 -2.74 51.31
N GLY A 10 -0.92 -1.53 50.78
CA GLY A 10 -1.92 -0.63 50.18
C GLY A 10 -2.62 -1.12 48.90
N VAL A 11 -2.94 -2.41 48.84
CA VAL A 11 -3.63 -3.10 47.76
C VAL A 11 -5.12 -2.90 47.98
N ASN A 12 -5.64 -1.78 47.47
CA ASN A 12 -7.09 -1.55 47.45
C ASN A 12 -7.74 -2.46 46.38
N PRO A 13 -8.59 -3.43 46.77
CA PRO A 13 -9.18 -4.39 45.84
C PRO A 13 -10.11 -3.74 44.80
N TYR A 14 -10.71 -2.58 45.10
CA TYR A 14 -11.56 -1.85 44.16
C TYR A 14 -10.79 -1.26 42.97
N LYS A 15 -9.51 -0.89 43.16
CA LYS A 15 -8.66 -0.41 42.06
C LYS A 15 -8.41 -1.49 41.01
N ARG A 16 -8.36 -2.76 41.42
CA ARG A 16 -8.17 -3.90 40.50
C ARG A 16 -9.36 -4.10 39.57
N GLN A 17 -10.56 -3.79 40.04
CA GLN A 17 -11.79 -3.94 39.27
C GLN A 17 -11.93 -2.84 38.20
N LEU A 18 -11.54 -1.61 38.53
CA LEU A 18 -11.45 -0.50 37.57
C LEU A 18 -10.45 -0.78 36.44
N ASN A 19 -9.25 -1.30 36.77
CA ASN A 19 -8.26 -1.71 35.77
C ASN A 19 -8.76 -2.86 34.86
N LYS A 20 -9.66 -3.72 35.36
CA LYS A 20 -10.23 -4.83 34.59
C LYS A 20 -11.30 -4.33 33.60
N LEU A 21 -12.09 -3.33 33.99
CA LEU A 21 -13.06 -2.65 33.13
C LEU A 21 -12.36 -1.82 32.03
N GLU A 22 -11.26 -1.12 32.33
CA GLU A 22 -10.49 -0.36 31.34
C GLU A 22 -9.91 -1.24 30.23
N ASN A 23 -9.55 -2.49 30.56
CA ASN A 23 -9.06 -3.45 29.57
C ASN A 23 -10.18 -4.20 28.82
N ALA A 24 -11.43 -4.17 29.29
CA ALA A 24 -12.58 -4.76 28.61
C ALA A 24 -13.17 -3.83 27.52
N GLY A 25 -12.87 -2.52 27.57
CA GLY A 25 -13.31 -1.52 26.59
C GLY A 25 -12.31 -1.27 25.46
N LYS A 26 -11.12 -1.88 25.49
CA LYS A 26 -10.19 -1.83 24.36
C LYS A 26 -10.73 -2.79 23.30
N PRO A 27 -11.17 -2.31 22.13
CA PRO A 27 -11.53 -3.23 21.05
C PRO A 27 -10.29 -4.09 20.82
N ALA A 28 -10.44 -5.41 20.99
CA ALA A 28 -9.45 -6.35 20.48
C ALA A 28 -9.19 -5.91 19.05
N ARG A 29 -7.96 -5.48 18.75
CA ARG A 29 -7.60 -5.01 17.40
C ARG A 29 -8.07 -6.12 16.46
N MET A 30 -9.18 -5.87 15.76
CA MET A 30 -9.66 -6.78 14.73
C MET A 30 -8.52 -6.79 13.72
N ALA A 31 -7.73 -7.86 13.74
CA ALA A 31 -6.66 -8.04 12.80
C ALA A 31 -7.35 -8.22 11.44
N SER A 32 -7.53 -7.12 10.72
CA SER A 32 -7.92 -7.19 9.32
C SER A 32 -6.67 -7.59 8.56
N ASP A 33 -6.77 -8.63 7.72
CA ASP A 33 -5.69 -8.98 6.81
C ASP A 33 -5.35 -7.77 5.95
N LYS A 34 -4.13 -7.25 6.13
CA LYS A 34 -3.63 -6.07 5.42
C LYS A 34 -2.51 -6.51 4.50
N ILE A 35 -2.71 -6.34 3.20
CA ILE A 35 -1.69 -6.56 2.18
C ILE A 35 -1.05 -5.20 1.89
N GLU A 36 0.24 -5.07 2.15
CA GLU A 36 1.02 -3.86 1.85
C GLU A 36 1.91 -4.08 0.63
N ILE A 37 2.00 -3.08 -0.24
CA ILE A 37 2.94 -3.07 -1.38
C ILE A 37 4.35 -2.92 -0.82
N SER A 38 5.28 -3.79 -1.23
CA SER A 38 6.67 -3.76 -0.77
C SER A 38 7.34 -2.41 -1.11
N SER A 39 8.32 -2.00 -0.30
CA SER A 39 9.12 -0.80 -0.56
C SER A 39 9.76 -0.84 -1.95
N THR A 40 10.30 -2.01 -2.34
CA THR A 40 10.88 -2.25 -3.66
C THR A 40 9.87 -2.06 -4.79
N ALA A 41 8.63 -2.53 -4.64
CA ALA A 41 7.59 -2.37 -5.66
C ALA A 41 7.15 -0.89 -5.79
N LYS A 42 7.14 -0.14 -4.68
CA LYS A 42 6.88 1.31 -4.71
C LYS A 42 7.99 2.06 -5.44
N GLU A 43 9.25 1.72 -5.20
CA GLU A 43 10.39 2.30 -5.91
C GLU A 43 10.35 1.97 -7.41
N MET A 44 10.03 0.73 -7.78
CA MET A 44 9.86 0.33 -9.19
C MET A 44 8.70 1.08 -9.87
N GLN A 45 7.60 1.34 -9.15
CA GLN A 45 6.49 2.15 -9.66
C GLN A 45 6.92 3.62 -9.91
N GLN A 46 7.88 4.13 -9.14
CA GLN A 46 8.39 5.50 -9.29
C GLN A 46 9.32 5.70 -10.49
N VAL A 47 9.79 4.65 -11.16
CA VAL A 47 10.55 4.69 -12.45
C VAL A 47 9.69 5.18 -13.64
N SER A 48 8.71 6.02 -13.34
CA SER A 48 7.85 6.83 -14.19
C SER A 48 8.58 7.84 -15.11
N GLN A 49 9.92 7.81 -15.18
CA GLN A 49 10.73 8.59 -16.13
C GLN A 49 10.31 8.36 -17.60
N LEU A 50 9.63 7.25 -17.91
CA LEU A 50 9.04 7.01 -19.24
C LEU A 50 7.92 8.00 -19.62
N SER A 51 7.50 8.88 -18.71
CA SER A 51 6.37 9.78 -18.94
C SER A 51 6.63 10.86 -20.00
N GLU A 52 7.81 11.46 -20.07
CA GLU A 52 8.09 12.55 -21.02
C GLU A 52 8.19 12.05 -22.46
N ASN A 53 8.98 11.01 -22.70
CA ASN A 53 9.06 10.37 -24.03
C ASN A 53 7.70 9.81 -24.48
N ARG A 54 6.88 9.34 -23.53
CA ARG A 54 5.50 8.92 -23.82
C ARG A 54 4.60 10.09 -24.18
N LYS A 55 4.72 11.24 -23.52
CA LYS A 55 3.95 12.45 -23.84
C LYS A 55 4.22 12.92 -25.26
N ALA A 56 5.49 13.06 -25.65
CA ALA A 56 5.87 13.46 -27.01
C ALA A 56 5.30 12.51 -28.07
N LYS A 57 5.43 11.20 -27.85
CA LYS A 57 4.87 10.18 -28.76
C LYS A 57 3.34 10.28 -28.87
N VAL A 58 2.63 10.54 -27.77
CA VAL A 58 1.17 10.67 -27.79
C VAL A 58 0.74 11.91 -28.55
N GLU A 59 1.45 13.02 -28.41
CA GLU A 59 1.16 14.26 -29.12
C GLU A 59 1.36 14.11 -30.63
N GLU A 60 2.45 13.48 -31.06
CA GLU A 60 2.68 13.16 -32.47
C GLU A 60 1.56 12.29 -33.06
N LEU A 61 1.14 11.25 -32.33
CA LEU A 61 0.05 10.38 -32.75
C LEU A 61 -1.28 11.12 -32.85
N LYS A 62 -1.58 12.05 -31.92
CA LYS A 62 -2.79 12.88 -31.99
C LYS A 62 -2.83 13.70 -33.27
N ILE A 63 -1.72 14.37 -33.60
CA ILE A 63 -1.60 15.17 -34.83
C ILE A 63 -1.83 14.31 -36.08
N GLN A 64 -1.27 13.10 -36.13
CA GLN A 64 -1.47 12.18 -37.26
C GLN A 64 -2.93 11.72 -37.39
N VAL A 65 -3.62 11.49 -36.27
CA VAL A 65 -5.03 11.08 -36.26
C VAL A 65 -5.93 12.24 -36.69
N GLU A 66 -5.73 13.44 -36.15
CA GLU A 66 -6.50 14.65 -36.51
C GLU A 66 -6.36 15.00 -37.99
N ASN A 67 -5.14 14.87 -38.54
CA ASN A 67 -4.87 15.10 -39.95
C ASN A 67 -5.28 13.93 -40.86
N GLY A 68 -5.78 12.82 -40.31
CA GLY A 68 -6.17 11.63 -41.08
C GLY A 68 -5.01 10.88 -41.74
N THR A 69 -3.76 11.16 -41.35
CA THR A 69 -2.55 10.54 -41.92
C THR A 69 -2.09 9.32 -41.12
N TYR A 70 -2.73 9.02 -40.00
CA TYR A 70 -2.40 7.85 -39.19
C TYR A 70 -2.66 6.54 -39.94
N LYS A 71 -1.60 5.76 -40.15
CA LYS A 71 -1.68 4.45 -40.81
C LYS A 71 -1.50 3.34 -39.79
N ILE A 72 -2.56 2.53 -39.65
CA ILE A 72 -2.51 1.32 -38.82
C ILE A 72 -1.57 0.32 -39.48
N ASN A 73 -0.64 -0.24 -38.70
CA ASN A 73 0.21 -1.34 -39.13
C ASN A 73 -0.22 -2.64 -38.43
N PRO A 74 -1.01 -3.51 -39.09
CA PRO A 74 -1.53 -4.73 -38.48
C PRO A 74 -0.44 -5.68 -37.99
N LYS A 75 0.72 -5.70 -38.66
CA LYS A 75 1.85 -6.57 -38.30
C LYS A 75 2.47 -6.14 -36.98
N GLU A 76 2.65 -4.83 -36.78
CA GLU A 76 3.16 -4.29 -35.51
C GLU A 76 2.13 -4.43 -34.38
N VAL A 77 0.82 -4.33 -34.67
CA VAL A 77 -0.24 -4.62 -33.69
C VAL A 77 -0.22 -6.07 -33.25
N ALA A 78 -0.15 -7.02 -34.18
CA ALA A 78 -0.06 -8.44 -33.83
C ALA A 78 1.21 -8.76 -33.02
N LYS A 79 2.34 -8.14 -33.40
CA LYS A 79 3.61 -8.27 -32.69
C LYS A 79 3.54 -7.70 -31.28
N SER A 80 2.90 -6.55 -31.06
CA SER A 80 2.79 -5.95 -29.73
C SER A 80 1.93 -6.80 -28.79
N ILE A 81 0.81 -7.33 -29.29
CA ILE A 81 -0.04 -8.28 -28.55
C ILE A 81 0.76 -9.54 -28.21
N ALA A 82 1.43 -10.14 -29.18
CA ALA A 82 2.24 -11.34 -28.95
C ALA A 82 3.36 -11.10 -27.94
N ASN A 83 4.07 -9.97 -28.04
CA ASN A 83 5.13 -9.61 -27.10
C ASN A 83 4.59 -9.42 -25.67
N PHE A 84 3.44 -8.76 -25.51
CA PHE A 84 2.85 -8.52 -24.20
C PHE A 84 2.48 -9.82 -23.47
N TYR A 85 1.96 -10.81 -24.19
CA TYR A 85 1.48 -12.06 -23.58
C TYR A 85 2.50 -13.20 -23.57
N LYS A 86 3.45 -13.23 -24.52
CA LYS A 86 4.39 -14.36 -24.66
C LYS A 86 5.79 -14.08 -24.11
N LYS A 87 6.20 -12.82 -24.05
CA LYS A 87 7.55 -12.45 -23.64
C LYS A 87 7.54 -12.10 -22.15
N ASN A 88 7.46 -13.16 -21.32
CA ASN A 88 7.85 -13.11 -19.91
C ASN A 88 9.37 -13.15 -19.80
#